data_AF-A0A2Z4JTP2-F1
#
_entry.id   AF-A0A2Z4JTP2-F1
#
_cell.length_a   1.000
_cell.length_b   1.000
_cell.length_c   1.000
_cell.angle_alpha   90.00
_cell.angle_beta   90.00
_cell.angle_gamma   90.00
#
_symmetry.space_group_name_H-M   'P 1'
#
loop_
_entity.id
_entity.type
_entity.pdbx_description
1 polymer ?
#
loop_
_entity_poly.entity_id
_entity_poly.type
_entity_poly.pdbx_seq_one_letter_code
_entity_poly.pdbx_strand_id
1 'polypeptide(L)'
;MATKSAPNKYWTKSLVLAEARKYQTRSEWKSNSLGSYKAALREKWLEEAASHMKVVKINWTLDSLKANAAPYPTRGKWKEAQPAAYKTAMTKCLLDQVCAHMALGKMPNHYWTKERVLESARKFPSIAAWNSAEVTAYNKAKKNNWMKEATAHMHALAMPIGPSIIHQFLMSHDIAYEAEKRFKDHPEVASKPFDFYLPKFNLIIEYHGRQHKNGWRNDAKSKVEIQANDKIKKDWAKNQKINFLEIRVWEVKKADEIGRLITQTLMSIAKKTKQSLELKQRELTKAELKKVQSGLAFDEDAVLEEAKKYKTRSEWMKGSSKTYRFALAHGLADIATRHMTFVTEHGKWTKENIIQSAKQYVRKAEWRANESSAYAIAHRKGWLAEATAHMIKDRK
;
A
#
# COMPACT_ATOMS: atom_id res chain seq x y z
N MET A 1 35.63 0.88 42.32
CA MET A 1 36.90 1.49 42.78
C MET A 1 37.12 2.78 42.01
N ALA A 2 37.02 3.95 42.68
CA ALA A 2 37.30 5.24 42.05
C ALA A 2 38.82 5.43 41.96
N THR A 3 39.36 5.50 40.75
CA THR A 3 40.78 5.80 40.51
C THR A 3 41.04 7.25 40.90
N LYS A 4 41.55 7.47 42.13
CA LYS A 4 42.12 8.76 42.53
C LYS A 4 43.33 9.04 41.64
N SER A 5 43.14 9.85 40.59
CA SER A 5 44.24 10.31 39.75
C SER A 5 45.23 11.08 40.62
N ALA A 6 46.52 10.78 40.51
CA ALA A 6 47.59 11.44 41.26
C ALA A 6 47.46 12.98 41.20
N PRO A 7 47.75 13.69 42.32
CA PRO A 7 47.70 15.15 42.34
C PRO A 7 48.64 15.69 41.26
N ASN A 8 48.09 16.52 40.37
CA ASN A 8 48.85 17.12 39.29
C ASN A 8 49.87 18.10 39.91
N LYS A 9 51.09 17.62 40.18
CA LYS A 9 52.17 18.35 40.89
C LYS A 9 52.49 19.73 40.31
N TYR A 10 52.05 20.02 39.08
CA TYR A 10 52.26 21.31 38.42
C TYR A 10 51.26 22.41 38.85
N TRP A 11 50.00 22.08 39.13
CA TRP A 11 48.97 23.09 39.43
C TRP A 11 48.73 23.22 40.93
N THR A 12 49.40 24.19 41.55
CA THR A 12 49.12 24.59 42.94
C THR A 12 47.92 25.55 42.99
N LYS A 13 47.28 25.66 44.17
CA LYS A 13 46.14 26.58 44.37
C LYS A 13 46.50 28.02 43.97
N SER A 14 47.68 28.50 44.36
CA SER A 14 48.17 29.83 44.02
C SER A 14 48.30 30.04 42.50
N LEU A 15 48.87 29.07 41.78
CA LEU A 15 49.01 29.14 40.31
C LEU A 15 47.65 29.15 39.61
N VAL A 16 46.70 28.33 40.08
CA VAL A 16 45.34 28.29 39.53
C VAL A 16 44.61 29.63 39.74
N LEU A 17 44.74 30.25 40.92
CA LEU A 17 44.14 31.57 41.20
C LEU A 17 44.78 32.68 40.34
N ALA A 18 46.10 32.70 40.20
CA ALA A 18 46.81 33.67 39.36
C ALA A 18 46.45 33.52 37.88
N GLU A 19 46.33 32.27 37.40
CA GLU A 19 45.94 31.96 36.03
C GLU A 19 44.47 32.33 35.77
N ALA A 20 43.57 32.05 36.70
CA ALA A 20 42.14 32.40 36.59
C ALA A 20 41.92 33.92 36.48
N ARG A 21 42.75 34.74 37.15
CA ARG A 21 42.67 36.21 37.09
C ARG A 21 42.88 36.80 35.69
N LYS A 22 43.48 36.05 34.76
CA LYS A 22 43.68 36.49 33.37
C LYS A 22 42.40 36.52 32.54
N TYR A 23 41.31 35.92 33.03
CA TYR A 23 40.07 35.74 32.27
C TYR A 23 38.89 36.40 32.96
N GLN A 24 37.96 36.95 32.17
CA GLN A 24 36.78 37.62 32.70
C GLN A 24 35.57 36.68 32.83
N THR A 25 35.58 35.54 32.15
CA THR A 25 34.49 34.54 32.21
C THR A 25 35.01 33.12 32.40
N ARG A 26 34.20 32.25 33.04
CA ARG A 26 34.53 30.83 33.23
C ARG A 26 34.73 30.08 31.89
N SER A 27 33.98 30.47 30.85
CA SER A 27 34.10 29.86 29.51
C SER A 27 35.42 30.21 28.84
N GLU A 28 35.83 31.48 28.92
CA GLU A 28 37.11 31.96 28.39
C GLU A 28 38.29 31.28 29.11
N TRP A 29 38.21 31.18 30.43
CA TRP A 29 39.20 30.46 31.23
C TRP A 29 39.31 28.98 30.83
N LYS A 30 38.18 28.30 30.66
CA LYS A 30 38.15 26.89 30.25
C LYS A 30 38.74 26.66 28.86
N SER A 31 38.48 27.54 27.89
CA SER A 31 38.95 27.40 26.52
C SER A 31 40.45 27.69 26.38
N ASN A 32 40.97 28.67 27.15
CA ASN A 32 42.36 29.11 27.03
C ASN A 32 43.32 28.41 28.01
N SER A 33 42.84 27.98 29.17
CA SER A 33 43.67 27.32 30.19
C SER A 33 42.95 26.11 30.78
N LEU A 34 42.66 25.13 29.91
CA LEU A 34 41.92 23.92 30.28
C LEU A 34 42.57 23.13 31.44
N GLY A 35 43.91 23.15 31.52
CA GLY A 35 44.68 22.48 32.58
C GLY A 35 44.41 23.06 33.97
N SER A 36 44.50 24.39 34.10
CA SER A 36 44.24 25.10 35.36
C SER A 36 42.76 25.02 35.75
N TYR A 37 41.84 25.12 34.78
CA TYR A 37 40.41 24.96 35.00
C TYR A 37 40.03 23.56 35.52
N LYS A 38 40.60 22.49 34.94
CA LYS A 38 40.39 21.11 35.43
C LYS A 38 40.97 20.87 36.81
N ALA A 39 42.13 21.47 37.12
CA ALA A 39 42.71 21.40 38.45
C ALA A 39 41.80 22.10 39.49
N ALA A 40 41.29 23.29 39.18
CA ALA A 40 40.33 24.00 40.02
C ALA A 40 39.05 23.19 40.29
N LEU A 41 38.53 22.48 39.28
CA LEU A 41 37.37 21.60 39.43
C LEU A 41 37.66 20.38 40.31
N ARG A 42 38.78 19.69 40.06
CA ARG A 42 39.14 18.46 40.78
C ARG A 42 39.40 18.73 42.27
N GLU A 43 40.11 19.81 42.57
CA GLU A 43 40.50 20.19 43.94
C GLU A 43 39.49 21.14 44.61
N LYS A 44 38.34 21.41 43.97
CA LYS A 44 37.25 22.27 44.47
C LYS A 44 37.64 23.74 44.74
N TRP A 45 38.60 24.30 44.01
CA TRP A 45 38.99 25.72 44.08
C TRP A 45 38.21 26.61 43.11
N LEU A 46 37.30 26.04 42.31
CA LEU A 46 36.62 26.75 41.22
C LEU A 46 35.87 28.01 41.68
N GLU A 47 35.15 27.94 42.80
CA GLU A 47 34.32 29.06 43.28
C GLU A 47 35.17 30.25 43.76
N GLU A 48 36.29 29.97 44.44
CA GLU A 48 37.25 30.99 44.86
C GLU A 48 37.98 31.59 43.64
N ALA A 49 38.44 30.74 42.72
CA ALA A 49 39.18 31.13 41.53
C ALA A 49 38.36 31.91 40.50
N ALA A 50 37.04 31.68 40.47
CA ALA A 50 36.13 32.35 39.53
C ALA A 50 35.24 33.41 40.19
N SER A 51 35.57 33.85 41.41
CA SER A 51 34.79 34.84 42.17
C SER A 51 34.69 36.21 41.47
N HIS A 52 35.74 36.61 40.73
CA HIS A 52 35.78 37.86 39.95
C HIS A 52 35.18 37.72 38.54
N MET A 53 34.84 36.51 38.10
CA MET A 53 34.38 36.25 36.73
C MET A 53 32.89 36.55 36.58
N LYS A 54 32.54 37.31 35.53
CA LYS A 54 31.14 37.61 35.21
C LYS A 54 30.42 36.35 34.74
N VAL A 55 29.30 36.03 35.37
CA VAL A 55 28.39 34.96 34.91
C VAL A 55 27.54 35.52 33.78
N VAL A 56 27.98 35.34 32.53
CA VAL A 56 27.19 35.70 31.35
C VAL A 56 26.10 34.65 31.15
N LYS A 57 24.90 34.87 31.70
CA LYS A 57 23.71 34.10 31.34
C LYS A 57 23.17 34.63 30.03
N ILE A 58 23.39 33.90 28.93
CA ILE A 58 22.77 34.24 27.65
C ILE A 58 21.27 33.95 27.77
N ASN A 59 20.46 35.01 27.75
CA ASN A 59 19.02 34.89 27.71
C ASN A 59 18.57 34.68 26.26
N TRP A 60 18.26 33.44 25.91
CA TRP A 60 17.75 33.09 24.58
C TRP A 60 16.28 33.49 24.44
N THR A 61 16.04 34.51 23.61
CA THR A 61 14.72 34.90 23.10
C THR A 61 14.44 34.19 21.78
N LEU A 62 13.19 34.19 21.33
CA LEU A 62 12.84 33.61 20.02
C LEU A 62 13.64 34.26 18.88
N ASP A 63 13.78 35.59 18.90
CA ASP A 63 14.48 36.34 17.86
C ASP A 63 15.99 36.07 17.86
N SER A 64 16.61 35.98 19.05
CA SER A 64 18.04 35.66 19.13
C SER A 64 18.32 34.21 18.72
N LEU A 65 17.38 33.29 18.95
CA LEU A 65 17.46 31.91 18.44
C LEU A 65 17.29 31.86 16.91
N LYS A 66 16.35 32.61 16.33
CA LYS A 66 16.16 32.72 14.87
C LYS A 66 17.41 33.29 14.20
N ALA A 67 17.96 34.38 14.72
CA ALA A 67 19.19 34.98 14.19
C ALA A 67 20.38 34.01 14.29
N ASN A 68 20.52 33.28 15.40
CA ASN A 68 21.57 32.27 15.56
C ASN A 68 21.41 31.10 14.58
N ALA A 69 20.18 30.72 14.25
CA ALA A 69 19.86 29.60 13.38
C ALA A 69 19.90 29.97 11.87
N ALA A 70 19.76 31.24 11.52
CA ALA A 70 19.67 31.74 10.13
C ALA A 70 20.81 31.27 9.20
N PRO A 71 22.09 31.21 9.62
CA PRO A 71 23.19 30.83 8.72
C PRO A 71 23.22 29.34 8.36
N TYR A 72 22.43 28.50 9.03
CA TYR A 72 22.51 27.04 8.90
C TYR A 72 21.36 26.51 8.04
N PRO A 73 21.64 25.73 6.98
CA PRO A 73 20.60 25.27 6.05
C PRO A 73 19.77 24.10 6.57
N THR A 74 20.24 23.38 7.60
CA THR A 74 19.54 22.23 8.19
C THR A 74 19.63 22.23 9.72
N ARG A 75 18.61 21.66 10.37
CA ARG A 75 18.57 21.51 11.85
C ARG A 75 19.78 20.74 12.39
N GLY A 76 20.27 19.76 11.63
CA GLY A 76 21.45 18.97 11.99
C GLY A 76 22.73 19.79 12.05
N LYS A 77 23.00 20.59 11.00
CA LYS A 77 24.17 21.49 10.96
C LYS A 77 24.11 22.55 12.06
N TRP A 78 22.92 23.09 12.34
CA TRP A 78 22.74 24.03 13.44
C TRP A 78 23.00 23.39 14.81
N LYS A 79 22.53 22.16 15.05
CA LYS A 79 22.76 21.42 16.30
C LYS A 79 24.24 21.16 16.56
N GLU A 80 24.98 20.77 15.53
CA GLU A 80 26.41 20.47 15.64
C GLU A 80 27.22 21.74 15.93
N ALA A 81 26.90 22.85 15.24
CA ALA A 81 27.62 24.10 15.41
C ALA A 81 27.24 24.88 16.68
N GLN A 82 25.96 24.86 17.09
CA GLN A 82 25.43 25.68 18.19
C GLN A 82 24.58 24.83 19.16
N PRO A 83 25.19 23.86 19.87
CA PRO A 83 24.46 22.90 20.70
C PRO A 83 23.69 23.55 21.87
N ALA A 84 24.19 24.66 22.42
CA ALA A 84 23.54 25.38 23.52
C ALA A 84 22.26 26.11 23.09
N ALA A 85 22.30 26.79 21.94
CA ALA A 85 21.15 27.45 21.34
C ALA A 85 20.09 26.43 20.92
N TYR A 86 20.53 25.35 20.25
CA TYR A 86 19.67 24.23 19.86
C TYR A 86 18.96 23.60 21.07
N LYS A 87 19.72 23.28 22.13
CA LYS A 87 19.16 22.69 23.35
C LYS A 87 18.14 23.62 23.99
N THR A 88 18.39 24.93 24.01
CA THR A 88 17.46 25.91 24.59
C THR A 88 16.17 26.04 23.77
N ALA A 89 16.27 26.09 22.44
CA ALA A 89 15.11 26.08 21.55
C ALA A 89 14.27 24.80 21.72
N MET A 90 14.93 23.66 21.94
CA MET A 90 14.28 22.38 22.21
C MET A 90 13.54 22.38 23.55
N THR A 91 14.19 22.81 24.64
CA THR A 91 13.57 22.83 25.98
C THR A 91 12.44 23.85 26.09
N LYS A 92 12.48 24.91 25.27
CA LYS A 92 11.40 25.91 25.17
C LYS A 92 10.33 25.57 24.11
N CYS A 93 10.43 24.41 23.45
CA CYS A 93 9.52 24.01 22.36
C CYS A 93 9.43 25.01 21.19
N LEU A 94 10.49 25.79 20.92
CA LEU A 94 10.56 26.80 19.85
C LEU A 94 11.23 26.29 18.57
N LEU A 95 11.62 25.00 18.54
CA LEU A 95 12.41 24.40 17.46
C LEU A 95 11.77 24.57 16.07
N ASP A 96 10.46 24.41 15.96
CA ASP A 96 9.77 24.53 14.66
C ASP A 96 9.70 25.98 14.18
N GLN A 97 9.54 26.93 15.08
CA GLN A 97 9.53 28.37 14.75
C GLN A 97 10.93 28.89 14.39
N VAL A 98 11.97 28.40 15.06
CA VAL A 98 13.36 28.80 14.83
C VAL A 98 13.92 28.17 13.55
N CYS A 99 13.46 26.97 13.18
CA CYS A 99 13.96 26.24 12.03
C CYS A 99 13.00 26.22 10.83
N ALA A 100 12.05 27.14 10.77
CA ALA A 100 11.06 27.22 9.69
C ALA A 100 11.71 27.46 8.30
N HIS A 101 12.86 28.14 8.26
CA HIS A 101 13.63 28.42 7.04
C HIS A 101 14.53 27.26 6.59
N MET A 102 14.69 26.21 7.40
CA MET A 102 15.64 25.13 7.14
C MET A 102 15.03 23.98 6.35
N ALA A 103 15.78 23.43 5.40
CA ALA A 103 15.37 22.24 4.67
C ALA A 103 15.28 21.03 5.63
N LEU A 104 14.15 20.33 5.60
CA LEU A 104 13.86 19.18 6.45
C LEU A 104 14.68 17.96 6.01
N GLY A 105 15.90 17.83 6.55
CA GLY A 105 16.81 16.71 6.22
C GLY A 105 16.41 15.34 6.80
N LYS A 106 15.50 15.30 7.79
CA LYS A 106 14.87 14.07 8.32
C LYS A 106 13.48 14.42 8.83
N MET A 107 12.49 13.60 8.51
CA MET A 107 11.14 13.75 9.05
C MET A 107 11.18 13.75 10.59
N PRO A 108 10.44 14.64 11.27
CA PRO A 108 10.39 14.70 12.72
C PRO A 108 10.13 13.34 13.36
N ASN A 109 10.70 13.09 14.54
CA ASN A 109 10.29 11.94 15.35
C ASN A 109 8.78 11.99 15.55
N HIS A 110 8.10 10.84 15.38
CA HIS A 110 6.63 10.70 15.42
C HIS A 110 5.85 11.30 14.24
N TYR A 111 6.53 11.69 13.14
CA TYR A 111 5.85 12.17 11.93
C TYR A 111 4.79 11.20 11.40
N TRP A 112 5.08 9.89 11.43
CA TRP A 112 4.12 8.86 11.03
C TRP A 112 3.26 8.44 12.23
N THR A 113 2.12 9.12 12.37
CA THR A 113 0.99 8.68 13.20
C THR A 113 0.16 7.63 12.46
N LYS A 114 -0.76 6.95 13.16
CA LYS A 114 -1.65 5.96 12.53
C LYS A 114 -2.48 6.63 11.43
N GLU A 115 -3.05 7.80 11.69
CA GLU A 115 -3.89 8.58 10.79
C GLU A 115 -3.14 8.94 9.49
N ARG A 116 -1.91 9.44 9.62
CA ARG A 116 -1.07 9.81 8.46
C ARG A 116 -0.67 8.60 7.63
N VAL A 117 -0.45 7.45 8.26
CA VAL A 117 -0.19 6.20 7.56
C VAL A 117 -1.43 5.72 6.81
N LEU A 118 -2.63 5.84 7.38
CA LEU A 118 -3.87 5.51 6.69
C LEU A 118 -4.14 6.47 5.51
N GLU A 119 -3.88 7.76 5.69
CA GLU A 119 -4.00 8.77 4.63
C GLU A 119 -3.00 8.53 3.49
N SER A 120 -1.75 8.20 3.82
CA SER A 120 -0.75 7.73 2.87
C SER A 120 -1.27 6.53 2.08
N ALA A 121 -1.74 5.49 2.78
CA ALA A 121 -2.23 4.26 2.15
C ALA A 121 -3.43 4.53 1.21
N ARG A 122 -4.36 5.40 1.58
CA ARG A 122 -5.55 5.74 0.76
C ARG A 122 -5.21 6.29 -0.63
N LYS A 123 -4.03 6.89 -0.80
CA LYS A 123 -3.57 7.41 -2.10
C LYS A 123 -3.25 6.32 -3.12
N PHE A 124 -3.07 5.07 -2.65
CA PHE A 124 -2.58 3.98 -3.48
C PHE A 124 -3.62 2.87 -3.64
N PRO A 125 -3.78 2.32 -4.85
CA PRO A 125 -4.78 1.28 -5.12
C PRO A 125 -4.31 -0.12 -4.70
N SER A 126 -3.01 -0.32 -4.45
CA SER A 126 -2.43 -1.61 -4.09
C SER A 126 -1.27 -1.49 -3.11
N ILE A 127 -1.02 -2.57 -2.37
CA ILE A 127 0.09 -2.66 -1.40
C ILE A 127 1.44 -2.45 -2.10
N ALA A 128 1.61 -2.99 -3.31
CA ALA A 128 2.83 -2.84 -4.10
C ALA A 128 3.06 -1.40 -4.57
N ALA A 129 1.98 -0.70 -4.97
CA ALA A 129 2.04 0.72 -5.33
C ALA A 129 2.44 1.57 -4.12
N TRP A 130 1.79 1.30 -2.98
CA TRP A 130 2.05 2.01 -1.73
C TRP A 130 3.49 1.80 -1.23
N ASN A 131 3.98 0.56 -1.21
CA ASN A 131 5.35 0.26 -0.80
C ASN A 131 6.41 0.89 -1.72
N SER A 132 6.16 0.92 -3.03
CA SER A 132 7.11 1.49 -3.99
C SER A 132 7.18 3.02 -3.92
N ALA A 133 6.04 3.69 -3.67
CA ALA A 133 5.96 5.14 -3.65
C ALA A 133 6.23 5.75 -2.26
N GLU A 134 5.71 5.14 -1.18
CA GLU A 134 5.81 5.65 0.19
C GLU A 134 6.31 4.56 1.15
N VAL A 135 7.51 4.04 0.86
CA VAL A 135 8.17 2.95 1.61
C VAL A 135 8.28 3.20 3.12
N THR A 136 8.45 4.46 3.54
CA THR A 136 8.58 4.83 4.96
C THR A 136 7.27 4.73 5.72
N ALA A 137 6.15 5.14 5.09
CA ALA A 137 4.80 4.99 5.62
C ALA A 137 4.42 3.51 5.71
N TYR A 138 4.66 2.76 4.62
CA TYR A 138 4.44 1.32 4.55
C TYR A 138 5.19 0.56 5.66
N ASN A 139 6.50 0.84 5.82
CA ASN A 139 7.31 0.19 6.86
C ASN A 139 6.84 0.54 8.28
N LYS A 140 6.35 1.77 8.49
CA LYS A 140 5.75 2.16 9.77
C LYS A 140 4.46 1.38 10.05
N ALA A 141 3.60 1.24 9.04
CA ALA A 141 2.37 0.45 9.13
C ALA A 141 2.67 -1.02 9.48
N LYS A 142 3.67 -1.61 8.82
CA LYS A 142 4.13 -2.98 9.08
C LYS A 142 4.67 -3.15 10.49
N LYS A 143 5.53 -2.24 10.95
CA LYS A 143 6.14 -2.30 12.29
C LYS A 143 5.12 -2.20 13.42
N ASN A 144 4.03 -1.47 13.21
CA ASN A 144 3.00 -1.21 14.22
C ASN A 144 1.70 -2.02 14.03
N ASN A 145 1.69 -3.03 13.15
CA ASN A 145 0.51 -3.86 12.85
C ASN A 145 -0.73 -3.10 12.33
N TRP A 146 -0.54 -1.97 11.64
CA TRP A 146 -1.64 -1.19 11.04
C TRP A 146 -2.02 -1.64 9.63
N MET A 147 -1.32 -2.66 9.09
CA MET A 147 -1.48 -3.11 7.71
C MET A 147 -2.92 -3.47 7.35
N LYS A 148 -3.60 -4.27 8.17
CA LYS A 148 -4.97 -4.73 7.87
C LYS A 148 -5.96 -3.58 7.64
N GLU A 149 -5.82 -2.51 8.42
CA GLU A 149 -6.66 -1.31 8.33
C GLU A 149 -6.19 -0.39 7.19
N ALA A 150 -4.87 -0.19 7.06
CA ALA A 150 -4.27 0.63 6.01
C ALA A 150 -4.50 0.08 4.60
N THR A 151 -4.65 -1.24 4.47
CA THR A 151 -4.83 -1.91 3.17
C THR A 151 -6.25 -2.45 2.98
N ALA A 152 -7.21 -2.09 3.84
CA ALA A 152 -8.58 -2.59 3.76
C ALA A 152 -9.26 -2.24 2.41
N HIS A 153 -8.90 -1.10 1.82
CA HIS A 153 -9.36 -0.68 0.49
C HIS A 153 -8.52 -1.26 -0.67
N MET A 154 -7.32 -1.78 -0.38
CA MET A 154 -6.38 -2.29 -1.36
C MET A 154 -6.62 -3.79 -1.59
N HIS A 155 -7.53 -4.11 -2.51
CA HIS A 155 -7.85 -5.50 -2.82
C HIS A 155 -6.70 -6.19 -3.56
N ALA A 156 -6.45 -7.46 -3.26
CA ALA A 156 -5.39 -8.30 -3.86
C ALA A 156 -5.59 -8.57 -5.37
N LEU A 157 -6.70 -8.13 -5.94
CA LEU A 157 -7.04 -8.19 -7.37
C LEU A 157 -6.82 -6.86 -8.11
N ALA A 158 -6.16 -5.90 -7.47
CA ALA A 158 -5.93 -4.59 -8.07
C ALA A 158 -5.18 -4.73 -9.40
N MET A 159 -5.80 -4.19 -10.45
CA MET A 159 -5.20 -4.05 -11.77
C MET A 159 -3.78 -3.49 -11.68
N PRO A 160 -2.82 -3.97 -12.50
CA PRO A 160 -1.52 -3.33 -12.58
C PRO A 160 -1.67 -1.82 -12.88
N ILE A 161 -0.86 -0.99 -12.22
CA ILE A 161 -1.01 0.48 -12.25
C ILE A 161 -1.06 1.02 -13.68
N GLY A 162 -0.19 0.52 -14.57
CA GLY A 162 -0.13 0.94 -15.97
C GLY A 162 -1.44 0.76 -16.73
N PRO A 163 -1.92 -0.47 -16.94
CA PRO A 163 -3.22 -0.75 -17.53
C PRO A 163 -4.36 0.03 -16.84
N SER A 164 -4.32 0.18 -15.51
CA SER A 164 -5.35 0.94 -14.78
C SER A 164 -5.41 2.42 -15.16
N ILE A 165 -4.27 3.04 -15.46
CA ILE A 165 -4.20 4.43 -15.94
C ILE A 165 -4.81 4.53 -17.34
N ILE A 166 -4.52 3.56 -18.21
CA ILE A 166 -5.07 3.52 -19.57
C ILE A 166 -6.59 3.36 -19.53
N HIS A 167 -7.12 2.42 -18.74
CA HIS A 167 -8.57 2.27 -18.57
C HIS A 167 -9.24 3.55 -18.07
N GLN A 168 -8.68 4.17 -17.01
CA GLN A 168 -9.22 5.42 -16.49
C GLN A 168 -9.19 6.53 -17.55
N PHE A 169 -8.11 6.63 -18.31
CA PHE A 169 -7.99 7.60 -19.39
C PHE A 169 -9.07 7.36 -20.46
N LEU A 170 -9.20 6.14 -20.98
CA LEU A 170 -10.18 5.83 -22.03
C LEU A 170 -11.62 6.05 -21.56
N MET A 171 -11.96 5.61 -20.34
CA MET A 171 -13.29 5.77 -19.77
C MET A 171 -13.63 7.24 -19.46
N SER A 172 -12.69 8.01 -18.92
CA SER A 172 -12.89 9.44 -18.62
C SER A 172 -13.02 10.30 -19.87
N HIS A 173 -12.68 9.78 -21.05
CA HIS A 173 -12.84 10.47 -22.33
C HIS A 173 -13.94 9.83 -23.20
N ASP A 174 -14.74 8.92 -22.64
CA ASP A 174 -15.81 8.21 -23.34
C ASP A 174 -15.34 7.52 -24.64
N ILE A 175 -14.11 7.01 -24.63
CA ILE A 175 -13.53 6.27 -25.76
C ILE A 175 -13.93 4.81 -25.63
N ALA A 176 -14.63 4.28 -26.62
CA ALA A 176 -14.97 2.85 -26.67
C ALA A 176 -13.72 1.99 -26.93
N TYR A 177 -13.56 0.93 -26.14
CA TYR A 177 -12.45 -0.02 -26.27
C TYR A 177 -12.85 -1.44 -25.83
N GLU A 178 -12.08 -2.42 -26.27
CA GLU A 178 -12.10 -3.81 -25.82
C GLU A 178 -10.79 -4.12 -25.09
N ALA A 179 -10.89 -4.59 -23.84
CA ALA A 179 -9.74 -5.01 -23.04
C ALA A 179 -9.38 -6.48 -23.32
N GLU A 180 -8.09 -6.83 -23.27
CA GLU A 180 -7.57 -8.18 -23.52
C GLU A 180 -8.10 -8.81 -24.83
N LYS A 181 -8.26 -7.98 -25.89
CA LYS A 181 -8.84 -8.38 -27.18
C LYS A 181 -8.08 -9.56 -27.78
N ARG A 182 -8.80 -10.57 -28.24
CA ARG A 182 -8.26 -11.70 -29.00
C ARG A 182 -8.90 -11.73 -30.37
N PHE A 183 -8.08 -11.65 -31.42
CA PHE A 183 -8.52 -11.76 -32.81
C PHE A 183 -8.61 -13.24 -33.19
N LYS A 184 -9.70 -13.90 -32.77
CA LYS A 184 -9.87 -15.36 -32.88
C LYS A 184 -9.82 -15.87 -34.32
N ASP A 185 -10.20 -15.03 -35.28
CA ASP A 185 -10.21 -15.38 -36.71
C ASP A 185 -8.81 -15.38 -37.35
N HIS A 186 -7.78 -14.99 -36.59
CA HIS A 186 -6.39 -14.96 -37.06
C HIS A 186 -5.53 -15.95 -36.25
N PRO A 187 -5.24 -17.16 -36.79
CA PRO A 187 -4.57 -18.24 -36.05
C PRO A 187 -3.26 -17.85 -35.37
N GLU A 188 -2.45 -16.99 -36.00
CA GLU A 188 -1.16 -16.50 -35.49
C GLU A 188 -1.26 -15.78 -34.13
N VAL A 189 -2.37 -15.07 -33.91
CA VAL A 189 -2.61 -14.25 -32.70
C VAL A 189 -3.87 -14.64 -31.94
N ALA A 190 -4.62 -15.67 -32.37
CA ALA A 190 -5.90 -16.07 -31.76
C ALA A 190 -5.77 -16.37 -30.25
N SER A 191 -4.64 -16.94 -29.83
CA SER A 191 -4.33 -17.25 -28.43
C SER A 191 -3.60 -16.13 -27.69
N LYS A 192 -3.31 -14.99 -28.34
CA LYS A 192 -2.56 -13.87 -27.77
C LYS A 192 -3.50 -12.70 -27.47
N PRO A 193 -3.68 -12.32 -26.18
CA PRO A 193 -4.50 -11.17 -25.83
C PRO A 193 -3.73 -9.88 -26.12
N PHE A 194 -4.39 -8.89 -26.71
CA PHE A 194 -3.89 -7.52 -26.82
C PHE A 194 -4.49 -6.67 -25.71
N ASP A 195 -3.69 -5.88 -24.99
CA ASP A 195 -4.16 -5.20 -23.78
C ASP A 195 -5.41 -4.34 -24.05
N PHE A 196 -5.39 -3.54 -25.12
CA PHE A 196 -6.52 -2.71 -25.54
C PHE A 196 -6.67 -2.68 -27.05
N TYR A 197 -7.91 -2.75 -27.53
CA TYR A 197 -8.27 -2.45 -28.91
C TYR A 197 -9.34 -1.35 -28.95
N LEU A 198 -9.11 -0.30 -29.74
CA LEU A 198 -10.01 0.83 -29.94
C LEU A 198 -10.56 0.76 -31.38
N PRO A 199 -11.76 0.18 -31.60
CA PRO A 199 -12.27 -0.10 -32.94
C PRO A 199 -12.38 1.14 -33.82
N LYS A 200 -12.85 2.27 -33.27
CA LYS A 200 -13.03 3.53 -34.02
C LYS A 200 -11.73 4.04 -34.66
N PHE A 201 -10.60 3.82 -34.01
CA PHE A 201 -9.28 4.29 -34.47
C PHE A 201 -8.46 3.17 -35.12
N ASN A 202 -9.03 1.96 -35.22
CA ASN A 202 -8.33 0.74 -35.57
C ASN A 202 -6.95 0.66 -34.87
N LEU A 203 -6.95 0.87 -33.56
CA LEU A 203 -5.74 1.06 -32.75
C LEU A 203 -5.63 0.00 -31.68
N ILE A 204 -4.49 -0.66 -31.62
CA ILE A 204 -4.06 -1.50 -30.51
C ILE A 204 -3.15 -0.68 -29.59
N ILE A 205 -3.35 -0.77 -28.28
CA ILE A 205 -2.43 -0.23 -27.27
C ILE A 205 -1.92 -1.41 -26.44
N GLU A 206 -0.60 -1.55 -26.34
CA GLU A 206 0.09 -2.55 -25.51
C GLU A 206 0.92 -1.86 -24.43
N TYR A 207 0.77 -2.30 -23.18
CA TYR A 207 1.50 -1.80 -22.04
C TYR A 207 2.59 -2.77 -21.61
N HIS A 208 3.85 -2.36 -21.80
CA HIS A 208 5.00 -3.18 -21.44
C HIS A 208 5.50 -2.85 -20.03
N GLY A 209 5.17 -3.73 -19.08
CA GLY A 209 5.72 -3.71 -17.73
C GLY A 209 7.20 -4.13 -17.67
N ARG A 210 7.82 -4.05 -16.49
CA ARG A 210 9.27 -4.37 -16.31
C ARG A 210 9.65 -5.77 -16.79
N GLN A 211 8.71 -6.72 -16.74
CA GLN A 211 8.92 -8.09 -17.23
C GLN A 211 9.27 -8.15 -18.73
N HIS A 212 8.86 -7.19 -19.56
CA HIS A 212 9.24 -7.15 -20.99
C HIS A 212 10.72 -6.76 -21.19
N LYS A 213 11.31 -6.06 -20.22
CA LYS A 213 12.74 -5.69 -20.24
C LYS A 213 13.63 -6.76 -19.63
N ASN A 214 13.17 -7.39 -18.55
CA ASN A 214 13.98 -8.24 -17.69
C ASN A 214 13.58 -9.72 -17.68
N GLY A 215 12.40 -10.09 -18.17
CA GLY A 215 11.79 -11.41 -17.95
C GLY A 215 11.10 -11.53 -16.60
N TRP A 216 10.40 -12.64 -16.40
CA TRP A 216 9.78 -12.97 -15.11
C TRP A 216 10.86 -13.29 -14.09
N ARG A 217 10.84 -12.61 -12.93
CA ARG A 217 11.86 -12.77 -11.87
C ARG A 217 13.31 -12.56 -12.37
N ASN A 218 13.49 -11.76 -13.41
CA ASN A 218 14.77 -11.54 -14.11
C ASN A 218 15.33 -12.78 -14.84
N ASP A 219 14.48 -13.72 -15.23
CA ASP A 219 14.87 -14.89 -16.01
C ASP A 219 15.05 -14.56 -17.50
N ALA A 220 16.20 -14.92 -18.07
CA ALA A 220 16.57 -14.59 -19.44
C ALA A 220 15.73 -15.35 -20.48
N LYS A 221 15.33 -16.59 -20.21
CA LYS A 221 14.52 -17.39 -21.13
C LYS A 221 13.14 -16.78 -21.31
N SER A 222 12.47 -16.49 -20.20
CA SER A 222 11.15 -15.84 -20.20
C SER A 222 11.19 -14.46 -20.85
N LYS A 223 12.29 -13.70 -20.71
CA LYS A 223 12.49 -12.46 -21.45
C LYS A 223 12.44 -12.68 -22.96
N VAL A 224 13.19 -13.67 -23.48
CA VAL A 224 13.22 -13.98 -24.92
C VAL A 224 11.84 -14.40 -25.41
N GLU A 225 11.12 -15.23 -24.65
CA GLU A 225 9.76 -15.66 -24.98
C GLU A 225 8.76 -14.50 -25.03
N ILE A 226 8.82 -13.58 -24.05
CA ILE A 226 7.99 -12.36 -24.03
C ILE A 226 8.29 -11.50 -25.27
N GLN A 227 9.56 -11.24 -25.55
CA GLN A 227 9.98 -10.40 -26.67
C GLN A 227 9.62 -11.01 -28.04
N ALA A 228 9.68 -12.34 -28.17
CA ALA A 228 9.23 -13.04 -29.36
C ALA A 228 7.72 -12.88 -29.57
N ASN A 229 6.92 -12.98 -28.50
CA ASN A 229 5.47 -12.76 -28.56
C ASN A 229 5.11 -11.30 -28.91
N ASP A 230 5.80 -10.33 -28.32
CA ASP A 230 5.61 -8.90 -28.61
C ASP A 230 5.91 -8.62 -30.09
N LYS A 231 6.96 -9.23 -30.64
CA LYS A 231 7.32 -9.12 -32.06
C LYS A 231 6.23 -9.69 -32.97
N ILE A 232 5.73 -10.89 -32.69
CA ILE A 232 4.63 -11.51 -33.46
C ILE A 232 3.41 -10.59 -33.49
N LYS A 233 2.98 -10.11 -32.32
CA LYS A 233 1.83 -9.19 -32.22
C LYS A 233 2.01 -7.93 -33.06
N LYS A 234 3.20 -7.31 -32.98
CA LYS A 234 3.51 -6.05 -33.67
C LYS A 234 3.59 -6.23 -35.18
N ASP A 235 4.25 -7.30 -35.63
CA ASP A 235 4.37 -7.63 -37.06
C ASP A 235 3.00 -7.96 -37.64
N TRP A 236 2.19 -8.75 -36.93
CA TRP A 236 0.81 -9.04 -37.33
C TRP A 236 -0.04 -7.77 -37.45
N ALA A 237 -0.02 -6.89 -36.45
CA ALA A 237 -0.79 -5.65 -36.49
C ALA A 237 -0.38 -4.76 -37.68
N LYS A 238 0.93 -4.68 -37.95
CA LYS A 238 1.46 -3.96 -39.13
C LYS A 238 0.96 -4.58 -40.43
N ASN A 239 0.97 -5.90 -40.57
CA ASN A 239 0.49 -6.61 -41.76
C ASN A 239 -1.02 -6.40 -41.98
N GLN A 240 -1.81 -6.35 -40.90
CA GLN A 240 -3.24 -6.04 -40.95
C GLN A 240 -3.55 -4.54 -41.09
N LYS A 241 -2.53 -3.68 -41.19
CA LYS A 241 -2.66 -2.21 -41.23
C LYS A 241 -3.43 -1.64 -40.03
N ILE A 242 -3.28 -2.27 -38.88
CA ILE A 242 -3.83 -1.82 -37.59
C ILE A 242 -2.81 -0.86 -36.96
N ASN A 243 -3.27 0.30 -36.48
CA ASN A 243 -2.43 1.23 -35.75
C ASN A 243 -1.97 0.58 -34.44
N PHE A 244 -0.73 0.82 -34.01
CA PHE A 244 -0.15 0.14 -32.86
C PHE A 244 0.63 1.12 -31.98
N LEU A 245 0.22 1.26 -30.72
CA LEU A 245 0.88 2.08 -29.71
C LEU A 245 1.50 1.17 -28.63
N GLU A 246 2.82 1.25 -28.49
CA GLU A 246 3.57 0.52 -27.47
C GLU A 246 3.95 1.49 -26.34
N ILE A 247 3.48 1.24 -25.11
CA ILE A 247 3.78 2.07 -23.94
C ILE A 247 4.71 1.31 -23.02
N ARG A 248 5.97 1.74 -22.95
CA ARG A 248 7.01 1.07 -22.15
C ARG A 248 7.19 1.77 -20.81
N VAL A 249 6.99 1.04 -19.72
CA VAL A 249 7.04 1.64 -18.36
C VAL A 249 8.39 2.28 -18.03
N TRP A 250 9.50 1.80 -18.61
CA TRP A 250 10.82 2.37 -18.36
C TRP A 250 11.11 3.65 -19.15
N GLU A 251 10.25 4.02 -20.09
CA GLU A 251 10.32 5.29 -20.83
C GLU A 251 9.40 6.35 -20.21
N VAL A 252 8.40 5.93 -19.43
CA VAL A 252 7.44 6.78 -18.71
C VAL A 252 8.03 7.23 -17.38
N LYS A 253 8.22 8.53 -17.19
CA LYS A 253 8.73 9.12 -15.94
C LYS A 253 7.61 9.53 -14.98
N LYS A 254 6.46 9.91 -15.51
CA LYS A 254 5.29 10.36 -14.75
C LYS A 254 4.00 9.72 -15.28
N ALA A 255 3.02 9.51 -14.41
CA ALA A 255 1.77 8.84 -14.76
C ALA A 255 0.96 9.58 -15.86
N ASP A 256 1.01 10.91 -15.88
CA ASP A 256 0.30 11.76 -16.86
C ASP A 256 0.86 11.60 -18.29
N GLU A 257 2.09 11.12 -18.45
CA GLU A 257 2.70 10.89 -19.77
C GLU A 257 1.96 9.81 -20.56
N ILE A 258 1.39 8.80 -19.89
CA ILE A 258 0.62 7.73 -20.54
C ILE A 258 -0.59 8.32 -21.27
N GLY A 259 -1.37 9.16 -20.58
CA GLY A 259 -2.52 9.85 -21.18
C GLY A 259 -2.09 10.72 -22.36
N ARG A 260 -1.00 11.48 -22.21
CA ARG A 260 -0.45 12.32 -23.29
C ARG A 260 -0.06 11.51 -24.54
N LEU A 261 0.58 10.35 -24.37
CA LEU A 261 0.96 9.47 -25.49
C LEU A 261 -0.27 8.93 -26.24
N ILE A 262 -1.32 8.55 -25.50
CA ILE A 262 -2.59 8.11 -26.07
C ILE A 262 -3.23 9.27 -26.84
N THR A 263 -3.37 10.45 -26.23
CA THR A 263 -3.92 11.65 -26.87
C THR A 263 -3.19 11.98 -28.18
N GLN A 264 -1.85 12.03 -28.16
CA GLN A 264 -1.05 12.35 -29.34
C GLN A 264 -1.26 11.32 -30.47
N THR A 265 -1.37 10.04 -30.12
CA THR A 265 -1.59 8.96 -31.07
C THR A 265 -2.98 9.06 -31.68
N LEU A 266 -4.02 9.25 -30.87
CA LEU A 266 -5.40 9.43 -31.34
C LEU A 266 -5.53 10.65 -32.26
N MET A 267 -4.93 11.79 -31.88
CA MET A 267 -4.89 12.99 -32.71
C MET A 267 -4.17 12.76 -34.04
N SER A 268 -3.05 12.03 -34.03
CA SER A 268 -2.32 11.69 -35.26
C SER A 268 -3.15 10.82 -36.20
N ILE A 269 -3.83 9.80 -35.67
CA ILE A 269 -4.72 8.91 -36.44
C ILE A 269 -5.90 9.69 -36.98
N ALA A 270 -6.56 10.50 -36.14
CA ALA A 270 -7.70 11.32 -36.54
C ALA A 270 -7.33 12.29 -37.67
N LYS A 271 -6.17 12.95 -37.58
CA LYS A 271 -5.65 13.82 -38.64
C LYS A 271 -5.41 13.06 -39.95
N LYS A 272 -4.77 11.88 -39.91
CA LYS A 272 -4.49 11.06 -41.09
C LYS A 272 -5.76 10.52 -41.75
N THR A 273 -6.76 10.17 -40.95
CA THR A 273 -8.04 9.59 -41.40
C THR A 273 -9.12 10.64 -41.65
N LYS A 274 -8.81 11.94 -41.46
CA LYS A 274 -9.76 13.06 -41.54
C LYS A 274 -10.99 12.87 -40.64
N GLN A 275 -10.82 12.16 -39.52
CA GLN A 275 -11.87 11.99 -38.52
C GLN A 275 -11.88 13.20 -37.57
N SER A 276 -13.07 13.66 -37.20
CA SER A 276 -13.22 14.62 -36.10
C SER A 276 -12.97 13.94 -34.77
N LEU A 277 -12.11 14.53 -33.93
CA LEU A 277 -11.78 14.05 -32.60
C LEU A 277 -11.87 15.20 -31.60
N GLU A 278 -12.88 15.14 -30.73
CA GLU A 278 -13.01 15.99 -29.56
C GLU A 278 -12.86 15.12 -28.32
N LEU A 279 -11.85 15.39 -27.51
CA LEU A 279 -11.59 14.68 -26.25
C LEU A 279 -12.05 15.55 -25.09
N LYS A 280 -13.15 15.18 -24.44
CA LYS A 280 -13.63 15.83 -23.20
C LYS A 280 -13.34 14.91 -22.03
N GLN A 281 -12.62 15.40 -21.05
CA GLN A 281 -12.38 14.66 -19.82
C GLN A 281 -13.56 14.87 -18.86
N ARG A 282 -14.13 13.78 -18.35
CA ARG A 282 -15.12 13.77 -17.27
C ARG A 282 -14.61 12.98 -16.06
N GLU A 283 -15.23 13.20 -14.92
CA GLU A 283 -15.01 12.34 -13.76
C GLU A 283 -15.64 10.95 -13.97
N LEU A 284 -14.98 9.93 -13.43
CA LEU A 284 -15.52 8.56 -13.44
C LEU A 284 -16.55 8.41 -12.33
N THR A 285 -17.61 7.66 -12.62
CA THR A 285 -18.60 7.26 -11.63
C THR A 285 -17.98 6.29 -10.61
N LYS A 286 -18.62 6.14 -9.44
CA LYS A 286 -18.18 5.18 -8.41
C LYS A 286 -18.15 3.73 -8.94
N ALA A 287 -19.09 3.38 -9.82
CA ALA A 287 -19.14 2.06 -10.43
C ALA A 287 -17.96 1.83 -11.38
N GLU A 288 -17.63 2.82 -12.21
CA GLU A 288 -16.47 2.77 -13.12
C GLU A 288 -15.15 2.68 -12.35
N LEU A 289 -15.01 3.46 -11.26
CA LEU A 289 -13.83 3.38 -10.39
C LEU A 289 -13.67 2.00 -9.75
N LYS A 290 -14.76 1.43 -9.21
CA LYS A 290 -14.76 0.05 -8.69
C LYS A 290 -14.37 -0.95 -9.77
N LYS A 291 -14.85 -0.77 -11.01
CA LYS A 291 -14.57 -1.64 -12.15
C LYS A 291 -13.10 -1.62 -12.57
N VAL A 292 -12.46 -0.44 -12.54
CA VAL A 292 -11.01 -0.33 -12.74
C VAL A 292 -10.26 -0.99 -11.58
N GLN A 293 -10.67 -0.74 -10.34
CA GLN A 293 -10.05 -1.33 -9.14
C GLN A 293 -10.14 -2.86 -9.12
N SER A 294 -11.22 -3.45 -9.65
CA SER A 294 -11.40 -4.90 -9.77
C SER A 294 -10.61 -5.53 -10.92
N GLY A 295 -9.81 -4.76 -11.66
CA GLY A 295 -9.09 -5.29 -12.82
C GLY A 295 -9.98 -5.55 -14.03
N LEU A 296 -11.13 -4.86 -14.13
CA LEU A 296 -12.19 -5.14 -15.10
C LEU A 296 -12.64 -6.59 -15.10
N ALA A 297 -12.29 -7.35 -14.06
CA ALA A 297 -12.62 -8.75 -13.99
C ALA A 297 -14.14 -8.89 -14.04
N PHE A 298 -14.85 -8.14 -13.21
CA PHE A 298 -16.32 -8.12 -13.15
C PHE A 298 -16.85 -6.78 -12.58
N ASP A 299 -18.07 -6.39 -12.97
CA ASP A 299 -18.90 -5.42 -12.23
C ASP A 299 -20.07 -6.15 -11.53
N GLU A 300 -20.78 -5.48 -10.61
CA GLU A 300 -21.82 -6.11 -9.78
C GLU A 300 -22.86 -6.82 -10.65
N ASP A 301 -23.30 -6.20 -11.75
CA ASP A 301 -24.28 -6.74 -12.69
C ASP A 301 -23.73 -7.95 -13.46
N ALA A 302 -22.50 -7.89 -13.99
CA ALA A 302 -21.88 -9.00 -14.70
C ALA A 302 -21.69 -10.24 -13.82
N VAL A 303 -21.38 -10.06 -12.52
CA VAL A 303 -21.29 -11.17 -11.57
C VAL A 303 -22.65 -11.81 -11.36
N LEU A 304 -23.71 -11.01 -11.25
CA LEU A 304 -25.08 -11.50 -11.09
C LEU A 304 -25.57 -12.24 -12.33
N GLU A 305 -25.32 -11.70 -13.53
CA GLU A 305 -25.64 -12.37 -14.79
C GLU A 305 -24.87 -13.68 -14.97
N GLU A 306 -23.58 -13.70 -14.61
CA GLU A 306 -22.79 -14.93 -14.65
C GLU A 306 -23.33 -15.97 -13.66
N ALA A 307 -23.70 -15.56 -12.45
CA ALA A 307 -24.27 -16.43 -11.43
C ALA A 307 -25.58 -17.09 -11.90
N LYS A 308 -26.40 -16.41 -12.71
CA LYS A 308 -27.64 -16.98 -13.28
C LYS A 308 -27.41 -18.23 -14.13
N LYS A 309 -26.21 -18.43 -14.68
CA LYS A 309 -25.87 -19.62 -15.49
C LYS A 309 -25.80 -20.91 -14.67
N TYR A 310 -25.74 -20.81 -13.35
CA TYR A 310 -25.51 -21.95 -12.46
C TYR A 310 -26.71 -22.20 -11.54
N LYS A 311 -27.02 -23.47 -11.28
CA LYS A 311 -28.16 -23.86 -10.43
C LYS A 311 -27.77 -24.06 -8.97
N THR A 312 -26.48 -24.24 -8.68
CA THR A 312 -25.96 -24.41 -7.32
C THR A 312 -24.69 -23.59 -7.07
N ARG A 313 -24.43 -23.26 -5.80
CA ARG A 313 -23.18 -22.56 -5.39
C ARG A 313 -21.93 -23.35 -5.78
N SER A 314 -21.96 -24.68 -5.65
CA SER A 314 -20.83 -25.55 -6.00
C SER A 314 -20.57 -25.60 -7.51
N GLU A 315 -21.61 -25.63 -8.33
CA GLU A 315 -21.49 -25.52 -9.79
C GLU A 315 -20.89 -24.17 -10.19
N TRP A 316 -21.38 -23.09 -9.59
CA TRP A 316 -20.85 -21.75 -9.85
C TRP A 316 -19.38 -21.61 -9.44
N MET A 317 -19.02 -22.13 -8.26
CA MET A 317 -17.64 -22.14 -7.77
C MET A 317 -16.70 -22.93 -8.70
N LYS A 318 -17.14 -24.09 -9.23
CA LYS A 318 -16.34 -24.92 -10.13
C LYS A 318 -16.28 -24.35 -11.55
N GLY A 319 -17.41 -23.88 -12.07
CA GLY A 319 -17.55 -23.39 -13.43
C GLY A 319 -17.01 -21.97 -13.64
N SER A 320 -17.06 -21.12 -12.60
CA SER A 320 -16.60 -19.74 -12.67
C SER A 320 -16.00 -19.29 -11.33
N SER A 321 -14.93 -19.98 -10.91
CA SER A 321 -14.26 -19.74 -9.62
C SER A 321 -13.85 -18.28 -9.38
N LYS A 322 -13.51 -17.54 -10.44
CA LYS A 322 -13.15 -16.12 -10.35
C LYS A 322 -14.35 -15.24 -9.97
N THR A 323 -15.52 -15.44 -10.60
CA THR A 323 -16.74 -14.65 -10.34
C THR A 323 -17.32 -14.98 -8.98
N TYR A 324 -17.29 -16.26 -8.60
CA TYR A 324 -17.72 -16.71 -7.28
C TYR A 324 -16.87 -16.09 -6.15
N ARG A 325 -15.54 -16.11 -6.27
CA ARG A 325 -14.65 -15.46 -5.28
C ARG A 325 -14.85 -13.95 -5.23
N PHE A 326 -15.05 -13.32 -6.38
CA PHE A 326 -15.35 -11.89 -6.44
C PHE A 326 -16.66 -11.56 -5.69
N ALA A 327 -17.71 -12.35 -5.91
CA ALA A 327 -19.00 -12.18 -5.23
C ALA A 327 -18.88 -12.32 -3.71
N LEU A 328 -18.08 -13.29 -3.23
CA LEU A 328 -17.80 -13.45 -1.80
C LEU A 328 -17.07 -12.25 -1.21
N ALA A 329 -16.03 -11.78 -1.89
CA ALA A 329 -15.22 -10.66 -1.43
C ALA A 329 -16.01 -9.33 -1.34
N HIS A 330 -17.03 -9.17 -2.18
CA HIS A 330 -17.85 -7.96 -2.27
C HIS A 330 -19.23 -8.09 -1.61
N GLY A 331 -19.49 -9.18 -0.88
CA GLY A 331 -20.78 -9.39 -0.21
C GLY A 331 -21.97 -9.59 -1.15
N LEU A 332 -21.72 -9.89 -2.43
CA LEU A 332 -22.76 -10.13 -3.45
C LEU A 332 -23.24 -11.58 -3.46
N ALA A 333 -22.52 -12.49 -2.81
CA ALA A 333 -22.78 -13.93 -2.87
C ALA A 333 -24.22 -14.28 -2.44
N ASP A 334 -24.80 -13.61 -1.45
CA ASP A 334 -26.17 -13.90 -1.02
C ASP A 334 -27.19 -13.45 -2.07
N ILE A 335 -26.99 -12.30 -2.70
CA ILE A 335 -27.85 -11.79 -3.78
C ILE A 335 -27.73 -12.70 -5.01
N ALA A 336 -26.49 -13.01 -5.40
CA ALA A 336 -26.14 -13.81 -6.57
C ALA A 336 -26.60 -15.28 -6.48
N THR A 337 -26.98 -15.77 -5.29
CA THR A 337 -27.33 -17.17 -5.09
C THR A 337 -28.80 -17.37 -4.68
N ARG A 338 -29.63 -16.32 -4.72
CA ARG A 338 -31.07 -16.41 -4.38
C ARG A 338 -31.83 -17.41 -5.26
N HIS A 339 -31.47 -17.52 -6.53
CA HIS A 339 -32.07 -18.46 -7.48
C HIS A 339 -31.47 -19.87 -7.40
N MET A 340 -30.39 -20.06 -6.63
CA MET A 340 -29.66 -21.33 -6.61
C MET A 340 -30.26 -22.29 -5.59
N THR A 341 -30.38 -23.55 -6.01
CA THR A 341 -30.79 -24.65 -5.14
C THR A 341 -29.64 -25.07 -4.22
N PHE A 342 -29.97 -25.31 -2.95
CA PHE A 342 -29.02 -25.81 -1.98
C PHE A 342 -28.92 -27.33 -2.09
N VAL A 343 -27.85 -27.83 -2.70
CA VAL A 343 -27.55 -29.27 -2.77
C VAL A 343 -26.49 -29.57 -1.71
N THR A 344 -26.88 -30.21 -0.61
CA THR A 344 -25.92 -30.85 0.29
C THR A 344 -25.30 -32.05 -0.42
N GLU A 345 -23.98 -32.23 -0.27
CA GLU A 345 -23.18 -33.26 -0.94
C GLU A 345 -23.91 -34.58 -1.21
N HIS A 346 -24.02 -34.91 -2.50
CA HIS A 346 -24.26 -36.24 -3.04
C HIS A 346 -25.54 -36.98 -2.62
N GLY A 347 -26.66 -36.30 -2.38
CA GLY A 347 -27.93 -37.01 -2.10
C GLY A 347 -27.87 -37.88 -0.85
N LYS A 348 -26.88 -37.65 0.04
CA LYS A 348 -26.69 -38.40 1.29
C LYS A 348 -27.90 -38.24 2.22
N TRP A 349 -28.51 -37.06 2.20
CA TRP A 349 -29.59 -36.66 3.11
C TRP A 349 -30.93 -36.54 2.38
N THR A 350 -31.37 -37.61 1.72
CA THR A 350 -32.78 -37.77 1.31
C THR A 350 -33.65 -38.10 2.52
N LYS A 351 -34.97 -37.91 2.40
CA LYS A 351 -35.92 -38.27 3.45
C LYS A 351 -35.82 -39.77 3.76
N GLU A 352 -35.67 -40.59 2.72
CA GLU A 352 -35.53 -42.03 2.78
C GLU A 352 -34.27 -42.43 3.56
N ASN A 353 -33.11 -41.82 3.25
CA ASN A 353 -31.85 -42.13 3.94
C ASN A 353 -31.88 -41.69 5.41
N ILE A 354 -32.51 -40.55 5.72
CA ILE A 354 -32.68 -40.08 7.09
C ILE A 354 -33.58 -41.04 7.89
N ILE A 355 -34.66 -41.55 7.29
CA ILE A 355 -35.51 -42.56 7.92
C ILE A 355 -34.73 -43.87 8.16
N GLN A 356 -33.90 -44.31 7.20
CA GLN A 356 -33.05 -45.49 7.38
C GLN A 356 -31.97 -45.30 8.45
N SER A 357 -31.37 -44.11 8.55
CA SER A 357 -30.46 -43.77 9.65
C SER A 357 -31.18 -43.82 11.00
N ALA A 358 -32.38 -43.26 11.09
CA ALA A 358 -33.16 -43.24 12.32
C ALA A 358 -33.56 -44.65 12.79
N LYS A 359 -33.94 -45.55 11.87
CA LYS A 359 -34.35 -46.94 12.16
C LYS A 359 -33.33 -47.77 12.96
N GLN A 360 -32.06 -47.39 12.94
CA GLN A 360 -31.01 -48.10 13.68
C GLN A 360 -31.04 -47.83 15.19
N TYR A 361 -31.85 -46.88 15.65
CA TYR A 361 -31.85 -46.41 17.03
C TYR A 361 -33.24 -46.54 17.64
N VAL A 362 -33.31 -47.01 18.89
CA VAL A 362 -34.58 -47.18 19.61
C VAL A 362 -35.01 -45.90 20.31
N ARG A 363 -34.05 -45.02 20.66
CA ARG A 363 -34.30 -43.76 21.35
C ARG A 363 -33.82 -42.56 20.55
N LYS A 364 -34.61 -41.49 20.58
CA LYS A 364 -34.32 -40.23 19.88
C LYS A 364 -33.03 -39.54 20.38
N ALA A 365 -32.77 -39.61 21.68
CA ALA A 365 -31.55 -39.05 22.27
C ALA A 365 -30.28 -39.75 21.75
N GLU A 366 -30.36 -41.08 21.60
CA GLU A 366 -29.27 -41.92 21.09
C GLU A 366 -29.00 -41.65 19.59
N TRP A 367 -30.06 -41.55 18.79
CA TRP A 367 -29.93 -41.16 17.38
C TRP A 367 -29.31 -39.76 17.23
N ARG A 368 -29.71 -38.79 18.06
CA ARG A 368 -29.14 -37.44 18.04
C ARG A 368 -27.66 -37.42 18.43
N ALA A 369 -27.25 -38.24 19.39
CA ALA A 369 -25.87 -38.29 19.87
C ALA A 369 -24.94 -38.90 18.82
N ASN A 370 -25.37 -39.99 18.17
CA ASN A 370 -24.54 -40.72 17.20
C ASN A 370 -24.62 -40.13 15.77
N GLU A 371 -25.79 -39.63 15.35
CA GLU A 371 -26.06 -39.15 14.00
C GLU A 371 -26.61 -37.71 14.01
N SER A 372 -25.88 -36.82 14.67
CA SER A 372 -26.27 -35.42 14.90
C SER A 372 -26.61 -34.65 13.61
N SER A 373 -25.90 -34.94 12.51
CA SER A 373 -26.15 -34.34 11.20
C SER A 373 -27.49 -34.79 10.61
N ALA A 374 -27.80 -36.09 10.65
CA ALA A 374 -29.07 -36.64 10.16
C ALA A 374 -30.25 -36.07 10.96
N TYR A 375 -30.11 -36.03 12.29
CA TYR A 375 -31.10 -35.47 13.20
C TYR A 375 -31.37 -33.98 12.93
N ALA A 376 -30.31 -33.18 12.76
CA ALA A 376 -30.44 -31.73 12.51
C ALA A 376 -31.16 -31.43 11.19
N ILE A 377 -30.88 -32.21 10.14
CA ILE A 377 -31.56 -32.08 8.85
C ILE A 377 -33.02 -32.53 8.97
N ALA A 378 -33.30 -33.66 9.63
CA ALA A 378 -34.66 -34.14 9.88
C ALA A 378 -35.52 -33.10 10.61
N HIS A 379 -34.94 -32.44 11.62
CA HIS A 379 -35.59 -31.34 12.33
C HIS A 379 -35.84 -30.14 11.41
N ARG A 380 -34.81 -29.67 10.69
CA ARG A 380 -34.91 -28.48 9.82
C ARG A 380 -35.91 -28.67 8.67
N LYS A 381 -36.04 -29.88 8.14
CA LYS A 381 -36.93 -30.23 7.03
C LYS A 381 -38.32 -30.71 7.45
N GLY A 382 -38.59 -30.80 8.76
CA GLY A 382 -39.88 -31.25 9.29
C GLY A 382 -40.12 -32.77 9.19
N TRP A 383 -39.08 -33.57 8.93
CA TRP A 383 -39.19 -35.04 8.80
C TRP A 383 -39.05 -35.78 10.14
N LEU A 384 -38.82 -35.05 11.22
CA LEU A 384 -38.46 -35.64 12.51
C LEU A 384 -39.55 -36.53 13.10
N ALA A 385 -40.82 -36.14 12.98
CA ALA A 385 -41.95 -36.92 13.50
C ALA A 385 -42.04 -38.29 12.82
N GLU A 386 -41.85 -38.33 11.51
CA GLU A 386 -41.87 -39.56 10.71
C GLU A 386 -40.62 -40.42 10.95
N ALA A 387 -39.43 -39.81 10.96
CA ALA A 387 -38.17 -40.52 11.20
C ALA A 387 -38.12 -41.17 12.61
N THR A 388 -38.78 -40.57 13.60
CA THR A 388 -38.76 -41.04 14.99
C THR A 388 -40.03 -41.77 15.42
N ALA A 389 -40.96 -42.07 14.50
CA ALA A 389 -42.26 -42.68 14.81
C ALA A 389 -42.15 -44.05 15.52
N HIS A 390 -41.09 -44.81 15.24
CA HIS A 390 -40.82 -46.13 15.82
C HIS A 390 -40.05 -46.06 17.15
N MET A 391 -39.56 -44.88 17.54
CA MET A 391 -38.70 -44.72 18.72
C MET A 391 -39.52 -44.58 19.99
N ILE A 392 -39.02 -45.17 21.08
CA ILE A 392 -39.66 -45.09 22.39
C ILE A 392 -39.52 -43.66 22.90
N LYS A 393 -40.63 -43.06 23.34
CA LYS A 393 -40.61 -41.76 24.01
C LYS A 393 -39.91 -41.93 25.36
N ASP A 394 -38.90 -41.11 25.63
CA ASP A 394 -38.26 -41.09 26.94
C ASP A 394 -39.35 -40.87 28.02
N ARG A 395 -39.35 -41.72 29.06
CA ARG A 395 -40.24 -41.54 30.20
C ARG A 395 -39.90 -40.18 30.82
N LYS A 396 -40.92 -39.34 31.00
CA LYS A 396 -40.81 -37.98 31.54
C LYS A 396 -40.11 -37.96 32.89
#